data_AF-A0A2E8QRN7-F1
#
_entry.id   AF-A0A2E8QRN7-F1
#
_cell.length_a   1.000
_cell.length_b   1.000
_cell.length_c   1.000
_cell.angle_alpha   90.00
_cell.angle_beta   90.00
_cell.angle_gamma   90.00
#
_symmetry.space_group_name_H-M   'P 1'
#
loop_
_entity.id
_entity.type
_entity.pdbx_description
1 polymer ?
#
loop_
_entity_poly.entity_id
_entity_poly.type
_entity_poly.pdbx_seq_one_letter_code
_entity_poly.pdbx_strand_id
1 'polypeptide(L)'
;MGSQYRLLTLFADGGLMMYPLVLCSMISVGVMIAKFFTLRIAHKGTNRVLEDVDELVQRGDVAGAIEVCYNTPGPASAILLAGLRRIEGKKLNDGELESAVATVGTIELSFLERGLVILATIANVAPLMGFLGTVYGMVMAFAAIEAAGNVDPALVAGGIKVALLTTAAGLVIAVPVNIAYNFFVTRIDQLVADMEHGASKIMSLAWDLERDGKIEIVKSGT
;
A
#
# COMPACT_ATOMS: atom_id res chain seq x y z
N MET A 1 5.73 43.59 -10.17
CA MET A 1 4.29 43.29 -10.36
C MET A 1 4.18 41.79 -10.43
N GLY A 2 3.56 41.17 -9.41
CA GLY A 2 3.76 39.75 -9.08
C GLY A 2 3.48 38.82 -10.26
N SER A 3 4.50 38.04 -10.66
CA SER A 3 4.34 36.96 -11.62
C SER A 3 3.48 35.88 -10.96
N GLN A 4 2.16 36.02 -11.06
CA GLN A 4 1.26 34.89 -10.89
C GLN A 4 1.54 33.92 -12.04
N TYR A 5 2.47 32.99 -11.80
CA TYR A 5 2.65 31.85 -12.69
C TYR A 5 1.34 31.06 -12.67
N ARG A 6 0.62 31.10 -13.79
CA ARG A 6 -0.53 30.22 -13.99
C ARG A 6 0.01 28.80 -14.18
N LEU A 7 -0.70 27.80 -13.66
CA LEU A 7 -0.30 26.39 -13.85
C LEU A 7 -0.06 26.05 -15.33
N LEU A 8 -0.86 26.66 -16.22
CA LEU A 8 -0.70 26.55 -17.67
C LEU A 8 0.61 27.14 -18.20
N THR A 9 1.10 28.25 -17.64
CA THR A 9 2.39 28.83 -18.05
C THR A 9 3.57 27.97 -17.54
N LEU A 10 3.47 27.43 -16.32
CA LEU A 10 4.49 26.51 -15.78
C LEU A 10 4.60 25.24 -16.61
N PHE A 11 3.47 24.68 -17.04
CA PHE A 11 3.43 23.48 -17.87
C PHE A 11 4.00 23.76 -19.27
N ALA A 12 3.58 24.86 -19.90
CA ALA A 12 4.09 25.26 -21.22
C ALA A 12 5.61 25.52 -21.19
N ASP A 13 6.11 26.14 -20.12
CA ASP A 13 7.52 26.47 -19.95
C ASP A 13 8.40 25.26 -19.58
N GLY A 14 7.84 24.19 -19.01
CA GLY A 14 8.58 22.99 -18.58
C GLY A 14 8.89 21.99 -19.71
N GLY A 15 8.38 22.22 -20.93
CA GLY A 15 8.70 21.40 -22.09
C GLY A 15 8.22 19.94 -22.01
N LEU A 16 8.82 19.06 -22.82
CA LEU A 16 8.33 17.70 -23.06
C LEU A 16 8.31 16.80 -21.81
N MET A 17 9.22 17.01 -20.86
CA MET A 17 9.28 16.20 -19.63
C MET A 17 8.13 16.47 -18.65
N MET A 18 7.32 17.50 -18.87
CA MET A 18 6.13 17.75 -18.05
C MET A 18 5.00 16.74 -18.29
N TYR A 19 4.86 16.20 -19.50
CA TYR A 19 3.82 15.22 -19.82
C TYR A 19 3.91 13.92 -18.98
N PRO A 20 5.06 13.22 -18.92
CA PRO A 20 5.18 12.03 -18.09
C PRO A 20 5.08 12.34 -16.59
N LEU A 21 5.54 13.52 -16.14
CA LEU A 21 5.37 13.96 -14.74
C LEU A 21 3.90 14.13 -14.37
N VAL A 22 3.08 14.74 -15.23
CA VAL A 22 1.64 14.87 -15.00
C VAL A 22 0.97 13.50 -14.97
N LEU A 23 1.37 12.56 -15.84
CA LEU A 23 0.86 11.19 -15.80
C LEU A 23 1.19 10.51 -14.46
N CYS A 24 2.43 10.63 -13.98
CA CYS A 24 2.82 10.11 -12.68
C CYS A 24 2.02 10.74 -11.54
N SER A 25 1.76 12.05 -11.59
CA SER A 25 0.91 12.73 -10.60
C SER A 25 -0.53 12.20 -10.61
N MET A 26 -1.13 12.01 -11.78
CA MET A 26 -2.49 11.51 -11.90
C MET A 26 -2.62 10.07 -11.37
N ILE A 27 -1.68 9.20 -11.75
CA ILE A 27 -1.64 7.80 -11.28
C ILE A 27 -1.43 7.76 -9.77
N SER A 28 -0.48 8.53 -9.23
CA SER A 28 -0.19 8.50 -7.80
C SER A 28 -1.38 8.98 -6.98
N VAL A 29 -2.07 10.04 -7.40
CA VAL A 29 -3.30 10.52 -6.75
C VAL A 29 -4.39 9.46 -6.79
N GLY A 30 -4.62 8.81 -7.93
CA GLY A 30 -5.60 7.74 -8.04
C GLY A 30 -5.32 6.58 -7.08
N VAL A 31 -4.06 6.13 -7.02
CA VAL A 31 -3.64 5.03 -6.12
C VAL A 31 -3.74 5.45 -4.65
N MET A 32 -3.34 6.68 -4.30
CA MET A 32 -3.44 7.20 -2.93
C MET A 32 -4.88 7.23 -2.44
N ILE A 33 -5.81 7.70 -3.27
CA ILE A 33 -7.24 7.74 -2.93
C ILE A 33 -7.77 6.31 -2.74
N ALA A 34 -7.50 5.41 -3.68
CA ALA A 34 -7.92 4.02 -3.58
C ALA A 34 -7.39 3.35 -2.30
N LYS A 35 -6.10 3.54 -2.00
CA LYS A 35 -5.47 3.00 -0.77
C LYS A 35 -6.08 3.56 0.51
N PHE A 36 -6.35 4.85 0.54
CA PHE A 36 -6.98 5.47 1.71
C PHE A 36 -8.32 4.81 2.03
N PHE A 37 -9.15 4.54 1.02
CA PHE A 37 -10.44 3.85 1.21
C PHE A 37 -10.25 2.37 1.58
N THR A 38 -9.39 1.63 0.89
CA THR A 38 -9.12 0.22 1.18
C THR A 38 -8.67 0.02 2.63
N LEU A 39 -7.68 0.80 3.10
CA LEU A 39 -7.15 0.66 4.46
C LEU A 39 -8.14 1.14 5.52
N ARG A 40 -8.96 2.18 5.22
CA ARG A 40 -10.03 2.59 6.12
C ARG A 40 -11.07 1.51 6.33
N ILE A 41 -11.41 0.76 5.29
CA ILE A 41 -12.38 -0.33 5.37
C ILE A 41 -11.75 -1.53 6.08
N ALA A 42 -10.50 -1.88 5.75
CA ALA A 42 -9.79 -3.01 6.33
C ALA A 42 -9.58 -2.89 7.86
N HIS A 43 -9.36 -1.68 8.37
CA HIS A 43 -9.19 -1.44 9.80
C HIS A 43 -10.53 -1.28 10.56
N LYS A 44 -11.66 -1.25 9.85
CA LYS A 44 -12.96 -0.97 10.46
C LYS A 44 -13.45 -2.19 11.24
N GLY A 45 -13.37 -2.10 12.57
CA GLY A 45 -13.97 -3.10 13.46
C GLY A 45 -13.04 -4.24 13.86
N THR A 46 -11.73 -4.15 13.57
CA THR A 46 -10.73 -5.16 13.94
C THR A 46 -10.75 -5.49 15.43
N ASN A 47 -10.58 -4.48 16.31
CA ASN A 47 -10.59 -4.69 17.75
C ASN A 47 -11.91 -5.30 18.24
N ARG A 48 -13.03 -4.79 17.72
CA ARG A 48 -14.36 -5.26 18.09
C ARG A 48 -14.55 -6.74 17.74
N VAL A 49 -14.11 -7.17 16.55
CA VAL A 49 -14.20 -8.59 16.17
C VAL A 49 -13.33 -9.46 17.05
N LEU A 50 -12.10 -9.03 17.34
CA LEU A 50 -11.19 -9.78 18.21
C LEU A 50 -11.78 -9.98 19.62
N GLU A 51 -12.43 -8.94 20.15
CA GLU A 51 -13.15 -8.96 21.44
C GLU A 51 -14.41 -9.85 21.37
N ASP A 52 -15.30 -9.62 20.39
CA ASP A 52 -16.55 -10.38 20.21
C ASP A 52 -16.27 -11.88 20.05
N VAL A 53 -15.25 -12.24 19.27
CA VAL A 53 -14.83 -13.63 19.07
C VAL A 53 -14.26 -14.21 20.36
N ASP A 54 -13.57 -13.43 21.21
CA ASP A 54 -13.12 -13.91 22.52
C ASP A 54 -14.29 -14.36 23.37
N GLU A 55 -15.28 -13.49 23.50
CA GLU A 55 -16.42 -13.71 24.38
C GLU A 55 -17.24 -14.91 23.92
N LEU A 56 -17.48 -15.04 22.61
CA LEU A 56 -18.24 -16.14 22.03
C LEU A 56 -17.51 -17.47 22.19
N VAL A 57 -16.20 -17.50 21.93
CA VAL A 57 -15.38 -18.69 22.10
C VAL A 57 -15.32 -19.13 23.57
N GLN A 58 -15.14 -18.20 24.52
CA GLN A 58 -15.13 -18.51 25.95
C GLN A 58 -16.47 -19.07 26.44
N ARG A 59 -17.59 -18.66 25.82
CA ARG A 59 -18.93 -19.21 26.08
C ARG A 59 -19.18 -20.55 25.37
N GLY A 60 -18.24 -21.03 24.56
CA GLY A 60 -18.37 -22.25 23.76
C GLY A 60 -19.19 -22.08 22.48
N ASP A 61 -19.56 -20.85 22.11
CA ASP A 61 -20.35 -20.53 20.92
C ASP A 61 -19.44 -20.26 19.70
N VAL A 62 -18.84 -21.34 19.19
CA VAL A 62 -17.99 -21.28 17.99
C VAL A 62 -18.79 -20.87 16.75
N ALA A 63 -20.07 -21.28 16.66
CA ALA A 63 -20.94 -20.94 15.54
C ALA A 63 -21.23 -19.43 15.49
N GLY A 64 -21.54 -18.81 16.65
CA GLY A 64 -21.69 -17.37 16.76
C GLY A 64 -20.40 -16.61 16.39
N ALA A 65 -19.23 -17.12 16.82
CA ALA A 65 -17.95 -16.51 16.47
C ALA A 65 -17.69 -16.53 14.96
N ILE A 66 -18.06 -17.61 14.26
CA ILE A 66 -18.00 -17.71 12.80
C ILE A 66 -18.91 -16.67 12.14
N GLU A 67 -20.14 -16.49 12.65
CA GLU A 67 -21.10 -15.52 12.11
C GLU A 67 -20.60 -14.06 12.25
N VAL A 68 -20.04 -13.70 13.41
CA VAL A 68 -19.45 -12.37 13.62
C VAL A 68 -18.28 -12.12 12.65
N CYS A 69 -17.40 -13.10 12.46
CA CYS A 69 -16.29 -12.99 11.52
C CYS A 69 -16.77 -12.87 10.07
N TYR A 70 -17.81 -13.62 9.70
CA TYR A 70 -18.38 -13.58 8.35
C TYR A 70 -19.01 -12.22 8.02
N ASN A 71 -19.65 -11.58 9.00
CA ASN A 71 -20.32 -10.30 8.84
C ASN A 71 -19.40 -9.08 8.99
N THR A 72 -18.15 -9.28 9.42
CA THR A 72 -17.22 -8.15 9.63
C THR A 72 -16.12 -8.13 8.57
N PRO A 73 -16.01 -7.05 7.78
CA PRO A 73 -14.91 -6.92 6.82
C PRO A 73 -13.60 -6.64 7.55
N GLY A 74 -12.53 -7.29 7.12
CA GLY A 74 -11.19 -7.02 7.62
C GLY A 74 -10.27 -8.23 7.50
N PRO A 75 -8.96 -8.00 7.55
CA PRO A 75 -8.00 -9.08 7.44
C PRO A 75 -7.95 -9.93 8.72
N ALA A 76 -8.15 -9.33 9.90
CA ALA A 76 -8.22 -10.06 11.17
C ALA A 76 -9.45 -10.99 11.22
N SER A 77 -10.62 -10.56 10.74
CA SER A 77 -11.81 -11.42 10.68
C SER A 77 -11.64 -12.56 9.68
N ALA A 78 -10.95 -12.35 8.56
CA ALA A 78 -10.62 -13.40 7.60
C ALA A 78 -9.73 -14.49 8.23
N ILE A 79 -8.72 -14.10 9.01
CA ILE A 79 -7.86 -15.03 9.77
C ILE A 79 -8.67 -15.85 10.78
N LEU A 80 -9.48 -15.17 11.61
CA LEU A 80 -10.31 -15.84 12.61
C LEU A 80 -11.30 -16.81 11.96
N LEU A 81 -11.96 -16.38 10.88
CA LEU A 81 -12.92 -17.21 10.14
C LEU A 81 -12.26 -18.47 9.58
N ALA A 82 -11.06 -18.35 9.01
CA ALA A 82 -10.31 -19.47 8.47
C ALA A 82 -9.97 -20.50 9.56
N GLY A 83 -9.54 -20.02 10.73
CA GLY A 83 -9.24 -20.84 11.89
C GLY A 83 -10.47 -21.55 12.47
N LEU A 84 -11.52 -20.78 12.78
CA LEU A 84 -12.74 -21.28 13.42
C LEU A 84 -13.46 -22.33 12.57
N ARG A 85 -13.53 -22.14 11.24
CA ARG A 85 -14.13 -23.12 10.32
C ARG A 85 -13.38 -24.46 10.31
N ARG A 86 -12.08 -24.46 10.53
CA ARG A 86 -11.28 -25.68 10.61
C ARG A 86 -11.50 -26.41 11.94
N ILE A 87 -11.56 -25.65 13.03
CA ILE A 87 -11.87 -26.16 14.37
C ILE A 87 -13.26 -26.81 14.41
N GLU A 88 -14.25 -26.22 13.73
CA GLU A 88 -15.62 -26.77 13.64
C GLU A 88 -15.66 -28.17 13.00
N GLY A 89 -14.72 -28.48 12.10
CA GLY A 89 -14.59 -29.79 11.46
C GLY A 89 -14.16 -30.95 12.38
N LYS A 90 -13.75 -30.64 13.63
CA LYS A 90 -13.35 -31.57 14.73
C LYS A 90 -12.17 -32.51 14.46
N LYS A 91 -11.82 -32.79 13.20
CA LYS A 91 -10.65 -33.54 12.79
C LYS A 91 -9.71 -32.65 12.00
N LEU A 92 -8.50 -32.50 12.50
CA LEU A 92 -7.45 -31.69 11.90
C LEU A 92 -6.23 -32.58 11.70
N ASN A 93 -5.58 -32.50 10.55
CA ASN A 93 -4.25 -33.06 10.42
C ASN A 93 -3.25 -32.12 11.10
N ASP A 94 -2.15 -32.70 11.58
CA ASP A 94 -1.05 -31.92 12.16
C ASP A 94 -0.54 -30.86 11.16
N GLY A 95 -0.41 -29.61 11.61
CA GLY A 95 -0.04 -28.45 10.79
C GLY A 95 -1.11 -27.91 9.82
N GLU A 96 -2.28 -28.55 9.68
CA GLU A 96 -3.33 -28.12 8.74
C GLU A 96 -3.93 -26.76 9.11
N LEU A 97 -4.11 -26.51 10.41
CA LEU A 97 -4.61 -25.24 10.93
C LEU A 97 -3.62 -24.10 10.67
N GLU A 98 -2.35 -24.32 11.03
CA GLU A 98 -1.28 -23.33 10.84
C GLU A 98 -1.12 -22.99 9.35
N SER A 99 -1.10 -24.01 8.49
CA SER A 99 -1.03 -23.84 7.04
C SER A 99 -2.21 -23.04 6.48
N ALA A 100 -3.45 -23.32 6.95
CA ALA A 100 -4.64 -22.61 6.50
C ALA A 100 -4.61 -21.13 6.92
N VAL A 101 -4.26 -20.86 8.18
CA VAL A 101 -4.16 -19.49 8.72
C VAL A 101 -3.04 -18.71 8.00
N ALA A 102 -1.86 -19.30 7.80
CA ALA A 102 -0.74 -18.68 7.11
C ALA A 102 -1.07 -18.39 5.63
N THR A 103 -1.79 -19.29 4.96
CA THR A 103 -2.23 -19.09 3.57
C THR A 103 -3.17 -17.89 3.45
N VAL A 104 -4.19 -17.80 4.31
CA VAL A 104 -5.11 -16.65 4.32
C VAL A 104 -4.38 -15.37 4.68
N GLY A 105 -3.43 -15.42 5.63
CA GLY A 105 -2.60 -14.26 5.97
C GLY A 105 -1.79 -13.73 4.81
N THR A 106 -1.19 -14.62 4.02
CA THR A 106 -0.43 -14.25 2.83
C THR A 106 -1.32 -13.59 1.76
N ILE A 107 -2.54 -14.10 1.58
CA ILE A 107 -3.52 -13.55 0.62
C ILE A 107 -3.95 -12.14 1.04
N GLU A 108 -4.32 -11.96 2.31
CA GLU A 108 -4.73 -10.67 2.85
C GLU A 108 -3.60 -9.64 2.79
N LEU A 109 -2.37 -10.03 3.16
CA LEU A 109 -1.20 -9.15 3.05
C LEU A 109 -0.97 -8.70 1.60
N SER A 110 -1.01 -9.63 0.65
CA SER A 110 -0.87 -9.31 -0.78
C SER A 110 -1.94 -8.32 -1.28
N PHE A 111 -3.17 -8.46 -0.78
CA PHE A 111 -4.25 -7.52 -1.06
C PHE A 111 -3.97 -6.13 -0.46
N LEU A 112 -3.54 -6.09 0.80
CA LEU A 112 -3.18 -4.85 1.51
C LEU A 112 -1.99 -4.13 0.86
N GLU A 113 -1.01 -4.83 0.30
CA GLU A 113 0.15 -4.22 -0.36
C GLU A 113 -0.14 -3.74 -1.80
N ARG A 114 -1.20 -4.23 -2.43
CA ARG A 114 -1.49 -3.97 -3.86
C ARG A 114 -1.48 -2.48 -4.24
N GLY A 115 -0.53 -2.06 -5.06
CA GLY A 115 -0.42 -0.67 -5.52
C GLY A 115 0.55 0.19 -4.70
N LEU A 116 1.06 -0.28 -3.56
CA LEU A 116 2.18 0.37 -2.88
C LEU A 116 3.42 0.44 -3.78
N VAL A 117 3.67 -0.61 -4.55
CA VAL A 117 4.78 -0.64 -5.52
C VAL A 117 4.69 0.52 -6.50
N ILE A 118 3.49 0.91 -6.94
CA ILE A 118 3.29 2.04 -7.86
C ILE A 118 3.69 3.36 -7.19
N LEU A 119 3.28 3.58 -5.94
CA LEU A 119 3.66 4.77 -5.17
C LEU A 119 5.18 4.81 -4.93
N ALA A 120 5.78 3.68 -4.54
CA ALA A 120 7.22 3.56 -4.36
C ALA A 120 7.99 3.86 -5.65
N THR A 121 7.55 3.32 -6.78
CA THR A 121 8.15 3.60 -8.08
C THR A 121 8.01 5.07 -8.45
N ILE A 122 6.84 5.67 -8.31
CA ILE A 122 6.63 7.09 -8.65
C ILE A 122 7.46 8.02 -7.75
N ALA A 123 7.54 7.72 -6.45
CA ALA A 123 8.37 8.48 -5.51
C ALA A 123 9.85 8.50 -5.93
N ASN A 124 10.36 7.42 -6.53
CA ASN A 124 11.74 7.33 -7.00
C ASN A 124 11.93 7.85 -8.44
N VAL A 125 10.98 7.60 -9.33
CA VAL A 125 11.11 7.91 -10.76
C VAL A 125 10.76 9.36 -11.07
N ALA A 126 9.83 10.00 -10.34
CA ALA A 126 9.45 11.40 -10.58
C ALA A 126 10.64 12.38 -10.43
N PRO A 127 11.51 12.29 -9.39
CA PRO A 127 12.71 13.13 -9.31
C PRO A 127 13.71 12.84 -10.42
N LEU A 128 13.88 11.56 -10.81
CA LEU A 128 14.78 11.16 -11.90
C LEU A 128 14.30 11.71 -13.25
N MET A 129 13.00 11.74 -13.51
CA MET A 129 12.43 12.39 -14.68
C MET A 129 12.62 13.91 -14.64
N GLY A 130 12.50 14.54 -13.47
CA GLY A 130 12.83 15.96 -13.29
C GLY A 130 14.30 16.24 -13.61
N PHE A 131 15.21 15.39 -13.11
CA PHE A 131 16.64 15.47 -13.43
C PHE A 131 16.90 15.28 -14.93
N LEU A 132 16.24 14.33 -15.58
CA LEU A 132 16.33 14.16 -17.04
C LEU A 132 15.86 15.42 -17.80
N GLY A 133 14.83 16.10 -17.27
CA GLY A 133 14.40 17.41 -17.77
C GLY A 133 15.49 18.48 -17.72
N THR A 134 16.38 18.44 -16.72
CA THR A 134 17.54 19.34 -16.67
C THR A 134 18.53 19.08 -17.80
N VAL A 135 18.86 17.81 -18.03
CA VAL A 135 19.78 17.41 -19.09
C VAL A 135 19.21 17.82 -20.44
N TYR A 136 17.93 17.56 -20.66
CA TYR A 136 17.22 17.96 -21.87
C TYR A 136 17.21 19.48 -22.08
N GLY A 137 16.88 20.25 -21.05
CA GLY A 137 16.86 21.72 -21.11
C GLY A 137 18.24 22.31 -21.45
N MET A 138 19.31 21.76 -20.88
CA MET A 138 20.68 22.18 -21.17
C MET A 138 21.13 21.79 -22.57
N VAL A 139 20.79 20.59 -23.07
CA VAL A 139 21.08 20.18 -24.45
C VAL A 139 20.41 21.14 -25.44
N MET A 140 19.14 21.49 -25.22
CA MET A 140 18.42 22.44 -26.06
C MET A 140 19.00 23.85 -26.00
N ALA A 141 19.47 24.31 -24.84
CA ALA A 141 20.14 25.60 -24.70
C ALA A 141 21.42 25.68 -25.55
N PHE A 142 22.28 24.65 -25.46
CA PHE A 142 23.53 24.63 -26.22
C PHE A 142 23.30 24.46 -27.72
N ALA A 143 22.32 23.65 -28.13
CA ALA A 143 21.94 23.53 -29.54
C ALA A 143 21.46 24.88 -30.11
N ALA A 144 20.74 25.68 -29.32
CA ALA A 144 20.31 27.01 -29.74
C ALA A 144 21.48 28.00 -29.88
N ILE A 145 22.47 27.94 -28.98
CA ILE A 145 23.70 28.74 -29.09
C ILE A 145 24.48 28.37 -30.35
N GLU A 146 24.65 27.06 -30.59
CA GLU A 146 25.35 26.56 -31.77
C GLU A 146 24.69 27.04 -33.07
N ALA A 147 23.36 26.93 -33.15
CA ALA A 147 22.60 27.38 -34.32
C ALA A 147 22.63 28.91 -34.52
N ALA A 148 22.65 29.69 -33.43
CA ALA A 148 22.73 31.14 -33.49
C ALA A 148 24.13 31.67 -33.87
N GLY A 149 25.18 30.84 -33.72
CA GLY A 149 26.57 31.23 -34.00
C GLY A 149 27.13 32.32 -33.08
N ASN A 150 26.38 32.70 -32.03
CA ASN A 150 26.78 33.65 -31.01
C ASN A 150 26.17 33.27 -29.66
N VAL A 151 26.85 33.63 -28.57
CA VAL A 151 26.37 33.37 -27.21
C VAL A 151 25.44 34.49 -26.79
N ASP A 152 24.13 34.27 -26.94
CA ASP A 152 23.11 35.12 -26.35
C ASP A 152 22.70 34.56 -24.96
N PRO A 153 22.92 35.31 -23.86
CA PRO A 153 22.49 34.92 -22.52
C PRO A 153 20.99 34.59 -22.41
N ALA A 154 20.14 35.18 -23.25
CA ALA A 154 18.71 34.90 -23.26
C ALA A 154 18.39 33.47 -23.70
N LEU A 155 19.15 32.91 -24.66
CA LEU A 155 18.99 31.53 -25.13
C LEU A 155 19.31 30.52 -24.02
N VAL A 156 20.37 30.79 -23.26
CA VAL A 156 20.79 29.96 -22.12
C VAL A 156 19.76 30.04 -20.99
N ALA A 157 19.27 31.23 -20.68
CA ALA A 157 18.27 31.44 -19.64
C ALA A 157 16.97 30.64 -19.90
N GLY A 158 16.57 30.49 -21.16
CA GLY A 158 15.42 29.68 -21.55
C GLY A 158 15.58 28.20 -21.17
N GLY A 159 16.71 27.57 -21.52
CA GLY A 159 16.94 26.16 -21.17
C GLY A 159 17.12 25.92 -19.67
N ILE A 160 17.77 26.85 -18.96
CA ILE A 160 17.87 26.80 -17.48
C ILE A 160 16.48 26.88 -16.85
N LYS A 161 15.59 27.74 -17.36
CA LYS A 161 14.21 27.83 -16.87
C LYS A 161 13.48 26.49 -17.01
N VAL A 162 13.56 25.84 -18.17
CA VAL A 162 12.96 24.51 -18.41
C VAL A 162 13.52 23.47 -17.43
N ALA A 163 14.85 23.46 -17.25
CA ALA A 163 15.55 22.55 -16.35
C ALA A 163 15.07 22.69 -14.89
N LEU A 164 14.99 23.91 -14.39
CA LEU A 164 14.57 24.18 -13.01
C LEU A 164 13.10 23.84 -12.78
N LEU A 165 12.22 24.17 -13.74
CA LEU A 165 10.79 23.88 -13.63
C LEU A 165 10.49 22.38 -13.60
N THR A 166 11.13 21.60 -14.49
CA THR A 166 10.94 20.14 -14.56
C THR A 166 11.44 19.44 -13.29
N THR A 167 12.57 19.90 -12.73
CA THR A 167 13.09 19.40 -11.46
C THR A 167 12.15 19.68 -10.31
N ALA A 168 11.69 20.93 -10.20
CA ALA A 168 10.76 21.35 -9.15
C ALA A 168 9.46 20.55 -9.24
N ALA A 169 8.91 20.35 -10.43
CA ALA A 169 7.71 19.54 -10.63
C ALA A 169 7.90 18.07 -10.19
N GLY A 170 9.03 17.46 -10.56
CA GLY A 170 9.37 16.09 -10.13
C GLY A 170 9.41 15.94 -8.60
N LEU A 171 10.02 16.90 -7.90
CA LEU A 171 10.10 16.90 -6.44
C LEU A 171 8.75 17.16 -5.77
N VAL A 172 7.96 18.10 -6.30
CA VAL A 172 6.61 18.42 -5.80
C VAL A 172 5.68 17.21 -5.90
N ILE A 173 5.87 16.34 -6.89
CA ILE A 173 5.12 15.07 -7.01
C ILE A 173 5.70 14.01 -6.07
N ALA A 174 7.02 13.84 -6.06
CA ALA A 174 7.67 12.76 -5.35
C ALA A 174 7.52 12.84 -3.82
N VAL A 175 7.64 14.04 -3.25
CA VAL A 175 7.64 14.23 -1.79
C VAL A 175 6.30 13.82 -1.17
N PRO A 176 5.13 14.32 -1.62
CA PRO A 176 3.83 13.87 -1.10
C PRO A 176 3.59 12.37 -1.32
N VAL A 177 4.00 11.84 -2.47
CA VAL A 177 3.83 10.41 -2.80
C VAL A 177 4.66 9.54 -1.86
N ASN A 178 5.89 9.93 -1.55
CA ASN A 178 6.74 9.22 -0.61
C ASN A 178 6.16 9.26 0.83
N ILE A 179 5.65 10.42 1.26
CA ILE A 179 4.99 10.55 2.57
C ILE A 179 3.76 9.63 2.65
N ALA A 180 2.92 9.64 1.60
CA ALA A 180 1.73 8.78 1.54
C ALA A 180 2.10 7.29 1.52
N TYR A 181 3.13 6.90 0.76
CA TYR A 181 3.66 5.54 0.74
C TYR A 181 4.04 5.09 2.15
N ASN A 182 4.88 5.86 2.86
CA ASN A 182 5.31 5.51 4.22
C ASN A 182 4.12 5.44 5.19
N PHE A 183 3.19 6.38 5.09
CA PHE A 183 1.95 6.36 5.89
C PHE A 183 1.14 5.07 5.67
N PHE A 184 0.98 4.64 4.41
CA PHE A 184 0.24 3.41 4.12
C PHE A 184 0.97 2.16 4.58
N VAL A 185 2.31 2.10 4.45
CA VAL A 185 3.13 1.00 4.99
C VAL A 185 2.89 0.84 6.49
N THR A 186 3.02 1.93 7.27
CA THR A 186 2.77 1.88 8.73
C THR A 186 1.36 1.40 9.09
N ARG A 187 0.35 1.73 8.27
CA ARG A 187 -1.03 1.26 8.49
C ARG A 187 -1.22 -0.20 8.13
N ILE A 188 -0.49 -0.72 7.14
CA ILE A 188 -0.51 -2.13 6.80
C ILE A 188 0.19 -2.94 7.88
N ASP A 189 1.32 -2.46 8.41
CA ASP A 189 2.02 -3.12 9.53
C ASP A 189 1.11 -3.29 10.75
N GLN A 190 0.28 -2.29 11.06
CA GLN A 190 -0.73 -2.39 12.13
C GLN A 190 -1.77 -3.49 11.83
N LEU A 191 -2.27 -3.58 10.60
CA LEU A 191 -3.21 -4.63 10.20
C LEU A 191 -2.58 -6.02 10.24
N VAL A 192 -1.29 -6.13 9.91
CA VAL A 192 -0.52 -7.38 10.03
C VAL A 192 -0.42 -7.81 11.49
N ALA A 193 -0.09 -6.89 12.40
CA ALA A 193 -0.08 -7.18 13.82
C ALA A 193 -1.46 -7.68 14.31
N ASP A 194 -2.55 -7.04 13.87
CA ASP A 194 -3.91 -7.48 14.21
C ASP A 194 -4.21 -8.91 13.69
N MET A 195 -3.74 -9.25 12.48
CA MET A 195 -3.86 -10.60 11.92
C MET A 195 -3.06 -11.63 12.72
N GLU A 196 -1.84 -11.29 13.12
CA GLU A 196 -0.98 -12.15 13.95
C GLU A 196 -1.59 -12.40 15.33
N HIS A 197 -2.22 -11.38 15.93
CA HIS A 197 -3.00 -11.53 17.15
C HIS A 197 -4.18 -12.49 16.96
N GLY A 198 -4.93 -12.35 15.87
CA GLY A 198 -6.00 -13.29 15.52
C GLY A 198 -5.50 -14.72 15.32
N ALA A 199 -4.40 -14.90 14.60
CA ALA A 199 -3.79 -16.20 14.35
C ALA A 199 -3.34 -16.87 15.66
N SER A 200 -2.64 -16.14 16.53
CA SER A 200 -2.18 -16.63 17.84
C SER A 200 -3.35 -17.08 18.71
N LYS A 201 -4.47 -16.36 18.65
CA LYS A 201 -5.68 -16.69 19.38
C LYS A 201 -6.33 -17.98 18.91
N ILE A 202 -6.41 -18.18 17.58
CA ILE A 202 -6.89 -19.43 16.99
C ILE A 202 -6.01 -20.61 17.40
N MET A 203 -4.69 -20.44 17.41
CA MET A 203 -3.76 -21.49 17.83
C MET A 203 -3.94 -21.85 19.31
N SER A 204 -4.10 -20.84 20.19
CA SER A 204 -4.39 -21.07 21.61
C SER A 204 -5.72 -21.81 21.81
N LEU A 205 -6.75 -21.42 21.07
CA LEU A 205 -8.06 -22.08 21.13
C LEU A 205 -7.98 -23.55 20.69
N ALA A 206 -7.28 -23.82 19.59
CA ALA A 206 -7.09 -25.18 19.12
C ALA A 206 -6.39 -26.04 20.17
N TRP A 207 -5.33 -25.52 20.81
CA TRP A 207 -4.64 -26.22 21.90
C TRP A 207 -5.59 -26.55 23.06
N ASP A 208 -6.39 -25.58 23.53
CA ASP A 208 -7.31 -25.79 24.64
C ASP A 208 -8.39 -26.84 24.29
N LEU A 209 -8.91 -26.81 23.05
CA LEU A 209 -9.89 -27.78 22.58
C LEU A 209 -9.31 -29.19 22.42
N GLU A 210 -8.05 -29.31 22.01
CA GLU A 210 -7.34 -30.60 21.93
C GLU A 210 -7.16 -31.18 23.34
N ARG A 211 -6.73 -30.34 24.30
CA ARG A 211 -6.58 -30.73 25.71
C ARG A 211 -7.92 -31.18 26.33
N ASP A 212 -9.02 -30.51 25.98
CA ASP A 212 -10.37 -30.86 26.40
C ASP A 212 -10.94 -32.10 25.67
N GLY A 213 -10.22 -32.67 24.69
CA GLY A 213 -10.67 -33.80 23.88
C GLY A 213 -11.82 -33.48 22.92
N LYS A 214 -12.05 -32.20 22.61
CA LYS A 214 -13.12 -31.73 21.72
C LYS A 214 -12.73 -31.74 20.24
N ILE A 215 -11.43 -31.70 19.97
CA ILE A 215 -10.85 -31.88 18.63
C ILE A 215 -9.75 -32.95 18.68
N GLU A 216 -9.55 -33.65 17.56
CA GLU A 216 -8.52 -34.67 17.42
C GLU A 216 -7.52 -34.23 16.33
N ILE A 217 -6.27 -34.02 16.72
CA ILE A 217 -5.18 -33.75 15.79
C ILE A 217 -4.58 -35.08 15.34
N VAL A 218 -4.89 -35.47 14.11
CA VAL A 218 -4.36 -36.68 13.49
C VAL A 218 -2.93 -36.37 13.06
N LYS A 219 -1.95 -36.97 13.76
CA LYS A 219 -0.55 -36.89 13.34
C LYS A 219 -0.40 -37.49 11.95
N SER A 220 0.11 -36.70 11.01
CA SER A 220 0.40 -37.16 9.66
C SER A 220 1.62 -38.09 9.70
N GLY A 221 1.41 -39.36 10.07
CA GLY A 221 2.47 -40.36 10.15
C GLY A 221 2.19 -41.52 11.11
N THR A 222 1.29 -42.43 10.71
CA THR A 222 1.59 -43.87 10.65
C THR A 222 1.08 -44.40 9.32
#